data_AF-A0A1F2QPR5-F1
#
_entry.id   AF-A0A1F2QPR5-F1
#
_cell.length_a   1.000
_cell.length_b   1.000
_cell.length_c   1.000
_cell.angle_alpha   90.00
_cell.angle_beta   90.00
_cell.angle_gamma   90.00
#
_symmetry.space_group_name_H-M   'P 1'
#
loop_
_entity.id
_entity.type
_entity.pdbx_description
1 polymer ?
#
loop_
_entity_poly.entity_id
_entity_poly.type
_entity_poly.pdbx_seq_one_letter_code
_entity_poly.pdbx_strand_id
1 'polypeptide(L)'
;MSKVRWAWVGAVCLLLLVGLASPAGAQTGTTGAVTGKVTDDKGELAVGAEFTVRSLETARQCSGKTDKRGEYFCTGLTQGRYEISVKYKGFGAKVEVTIKAGLFGDPGSSGFANRYDIKLGSGGSEAARQEQESFEKAKGGYERAVILNKEGKYEEALAELQPSLEKEGAQWVVHWQVAVAYAGLKRDEEAEASYKKAIELNPTEPKLYSVLGEFYMKRKRMEEARAQFETAANLSPEEAPMFWFNLAATFFNTGELKSAIEPLNRVIELDPGHANAHFFLGVALYNTAESKIEGGQVKTILAPGTREHFETYLALAPDGQYANDAKQYLQIIDATVPAAVRTRKK
;
A
#
# COMPACT_ATOMS: atom_id res chain seq x y z
N MET A 1 -68.43 55.64 44.35
CA MET A 1 -69.89 55.36 44.17
C MET A 1 -70.07 54.56 42.89
N SER A 2 -71.01 53.61 42.93
CA SER A 2 -71.60 52.83 41.81
C SER A 2 -70.67 52.08 40.86
N LYS A 3 -70.57 50.74 40.94
CA LYS A 3 -71.52 49.71 40.44
C LYS A 3 -71.39 49.52 38.90
N VAL A 4 -70.96 48.33 38.41
CA VAL A 4 -71.84 47.23 37.87
C VAL A 4 -72.07 47.41 36.35
N ARG A 5 -72.14 46.43 35.43
CA ARG A 5 -72.08 44.95 35.32
C ARG A 5 -71.95 44.62 33.81
N TRP A 6 -71.25 43.52 33.47
CA TRP A 6 -71.61 42.41 32.56
C TRP A 6 -72.28 42.69 31.19
N ALA A 7 -71.79 42.07 30.11
CA ALA A 7 -72.33 40.81 29.56
C ALA A 7 -71.80 40.50 28.15
N TRP A 8 -71.75 39.19 27.86
CA TRP A 8 -71.33 38.51 26.63
C TRP A 8 -72.29 38.67 25.43
N VAL A 9 -71.77 38.34 24.23
CA VAL A 9 -72.28 37.39 23.20
C VAL A 9 -72.10 37.94 21.77
N GLY A 10 -71.57 37.12 20.84
CA GLY A 10 -71.98 37.20 19.43
C GLY A 10 -70.91 37.06 18.32
N ALA A 11 -70.39 35.85 18.16
CA ALA A 11 -70.19 35.10 16.90
C ALA A 11 -70.32 35.77 15.49
N VAL A 12 -69.31 35.47 14.64
CA VAL A 12 -69.37 34.90 13.25
C VAL A 12 -69.25 35.81 12.00
N CYS A 13 -68.17 35.51 11.22
CA CYS A 13 -67.96 35.52 9.75
C CYS A 13 -68.19 36.83 8.95
N LEU A 14 -67.53 37.17 7.83
CA LEU A 14 -66.70 36.48 6.85
C LEU A 14 -65.89 37.54 6.03
N LEU A 15 -64.63 37.21 5.68
CA LEU A 15 -63.82 37.56 4.49
C LEU A 15 -63.94 38.93 3.75
N LEU A 16 -62.80 39.62 3.58
CA LEU A 16 -62.09 39.76 2.27
C LEU A 16 -60.72 40.46 2.41
N LEU A 17 -59.71 39.86 1.77
CA LEU A 17 -58.27 40.19 1.70
C LEU A 17 -57.96 41.27 0.65
N VAL A 18 -57.08 42.22 0.99
CA VAL A 18 -55.92 42.74 0.19
C VAL A 18 -54.98 43.40 1.23
N GLY A 19 -53.70 43.08 1.44
CA GLY A 19 -52.66 42.55 0.57
C GLY A 19 -51.52 43.58 0.45
N LEU A 20 -50.72 43.78 1.50
CA LEU A 20 -49.40 44.43 1.41
C LEU A 20 -48.37 43.58 2.17
N ALA A 21 -47.30 43.30 1.46
CA ALA A 21 -46.40 42.17 1.66
C ALA A 21 -45.46 42.35 2.86
N SER A 22 -45.43 41.35 3.73
CA SER A 22 -44.31 41.09 4.64
C SER A 22 -43.24 40.26 3.92
N PRO A 23 -41.95 40.46 4.20
CA PRO A 23 -40.87 39.81 3.48
C PRO A 23 -40.96 38.29 3.61
N ALA A 24 -40.98 37.62 2.46
CA ALA A 24 -40.81 36.19 2.33
C ALA A 24 -39.40 35.82 2.80
N GLY A 25 -39.29 35.13 3.93
CA GLY A 25 -37.99 34.70 4.44
C GLY A 25 -37.93 34.22 5.88
N ALA A 26 -39.05 33.86 6.51
CA ALA A 26 -39.02 33.06 7.74
C ALA A 26 -40.13 32.03 7.66
N GLN A 27 -39.90 30.96 6.89
CA GLN A 27 -40.62 29.73 7.16
C GLN A 27 -40.25 29.35 8.59
N THR A 28 -41.18 29.53 9.52
CA THR A 28 -41.15 28.89 10.84
C THR A 28 -41.28 27.40 10.60
N GLY A 29 -40.20 26.78 10.11
CA GLY A 29 -40.11 25.34 10.02
C GLY A 29 -40.30 24.80 11.42
N THR A 30 -41.19 23.83 11.56
CA THR A 30 -41.36 23.05 12.79
C THR A 30 -39.99 22.59 13.27
N THR A 31 -39.50 23.22 14.35
CA THR A 31 -38.23 22.87 14.97
C THR A 31 -38.42 21.58 15.75
N GLY A 32 -37.78 20.51 15.31
CA GLY A 32 -37.66 19.26 16.05
C GLY A 32 -36.70 19.40 17.23
N ALA A 33 -36.87 18.48 18.19
CA ALA A 33 -35.93 18.26 19.28
C ALA A 33 -35.33 16.85 19.18
N VAL A 34 -34.12 16.70 19.71
CA VAL A 34 -33.43 15.42 19.90
C VAL A 34 -33.11 15.27 21.37
N THR A 35 -33.33 14.08 21.90
CA THR A 35 -32.97 13.75 23.28
C THR A 35 -32.51 12.32 23.37
N GLY A 36 -31.93 11.94 24.50
CA GLY A 36 -31.62 10.55 24.79
C GLY A 36 -30.81 10.44 26.05
N LYS A 37 -30.56 9.20 26.44
CA LYS A 37 -29.75 8.85 27.58
C LYS A 37 -28.41 8.29 27.13
N VAL A 38 -27.33 8.75 27.75
CA VAL A 38 -25.98 8.24 27.51
C VAL A 38 -25.58 7.33 28.66
N THR A 39 -25.19 6.10 28.33
CA THR A 39 -24.60 5.16 29.28
C THR A 39 -23.21 4.74 28.83
N ASP A 40 -22.34 4.38 29.77
CA ASP A 40 -21.05 3.77 29.44
C ASP A 40 -21.20 2.29 29.00
N ASP A 41 -20.06 1.64 28.77
CA ASP A 41 -19.97 0.23 28.35
C ASP A 41 -20.55 -0.74 29.40
N LYS A 42 -20.47 -0.36 30.68
CA LYS A 42 -21.02 -1.07 31.85
C LYS A 42 -22.50 -0.76 32.11
N GLY A 43 -23.07 0.22 31.43
CA GLY A 43 -24.46 0.65 31.58
C GLY A 43 -24.68 1.70 32.67
N GLU A 44 -23.61 2.29 33.22
CA GLU A 44 -23.71 3.40 34.18
C GLU A 44 -24.01 4.72 33.46
N LEU A 45 -24.58 5.69 34.20
CA LEU A 45 -24.95 6.99 33.65
C LEU A 45 -23.71 7.82 33.31
N ALA A 46 -23.60 8.25 32.06
CA ALA A 46 -22.53 9.15 31.64
C ALA A 46 -22.89 10.60 31.98
N VAL A 47 -22.75 11.00 33.25
CA VAL A 47 -23.07 12.36 33.76
C VAL A 47 -21.98 13.36 33.37
N GLY A 48 -22.34 14.46 32.70
CA GLY A 48 -21.39 15.48 32.23
C GLY A 48 -20.66 15.13 30.93
N ALA A 49 -21.11 14.11 30.19
CA ALA A 49 -20.64 13.75 28.87
C ALA A 49 -20.87 14.88 27.87
N GLU A 50 -19.86 15.24 27.09
CA GLU A 50 -19.96 16.26 26.05
C GLU A 50 -20.65 15.69 24.83
N PHE A 51 -21.71 16.33 24.35
CA PHE A 51 -22.41 15.92 23.15
C PHE A 51 -22.44 17.04 22.10
N THR A 52 -22.55 16.65 20.83
CA THR A 52 -22.78 17.55 19.70
C THR A 52 -23.73 16.87 18.72
N VAL A 53 -24.80 17.55 18.32
CA VAL A 53 -25.71 17.12 17.24
C VAL A 53 -25.46 18.07 16.07
N ARG A 54 -24.93 17.54 14.97
CA ARG A 54 -24.53 18.31 13.79
C ARG A 54 -25.35 17.89 12.57
N SER A 55 -25.93 18.85 11.85
CA SER A 55 -26.60 18.56 10.58
C SER A 55 -25.58 18.09 9.55
N LEU A 56 -25.92 17.03 8.81
CA LEU A 56 -25.11 16.54 7.69
C LEU A 56 -25.42 17.28 6.38
N GLU A 57 -26.44 18.13 6.39
CA GLU A 57 -26.99 18.80 5.21
C GLU A 57 -26.86 20.33 5.32
N THR A 58 -26.67 20.87 6.52
CA THR A 58 -26.53 22.30 6.79
C THR A 58 -25.42 22.56 7.81
N ALA A 59 -25.01 23.81 7.99
CA ALA A 59 -24.04 24.20 9.02
C ALA A 59 -24.62 24.25 10.45
N ARG A 60 -25.88 23.82 10.66
CA ARG A 60 -26.53 23.86 11.97
C ARG A 60 -25.96 22.79 12.90
N GLN A 61 -25.69 23.18 14.14
CA GLN A 61 -25.31 22.27 15.21
C GLN A 61 -25.78 22.78 16.57
N CYS A 62 -25.85 21.88 17.53
CA CYS A 62 -25.99 22.18 18.94
C CYS A 62 -25.07 21.28 19.76
N SER A 63 -24.63 21.75 20.92
CA SER A 63 -23.72 21.02 21.79
C SER A 63 -24.03 21.32 23.25
N GLY A 64 -23.63 20.42 24.14
CA GLY A 64 -23.82 20.58 25.57
C GLY A 64 -23.19 19.46 26.37
N LYS A 65 -23.60 19.36 27.64
CA LYS A 65 -23.23 18.26 28.53
C LYS A 65 -24.48 17.52 29.00
N THR A 66 -24.39 16.21 29.21
CA THR A 66 -25.46 15.44 29.82
C THR A 66 -25.71 15.85 31.26
N ASP A 67 -26.95 15.74 31.71
CA ASP A 67 -27.36 16.10 33.07
C ASP A 67 -27.02 15.02 34.11
N LYS A 68 -27.50 15.20 35.36
CA LYS A 68 -27.32 14.24 36.46
C LYS A 68 -27.97 12.87 36.21
N ARG A 69 -28.86 12.76 35.23
CA ARG A 69 -29.54 11.53 34.82
C ARG A 69 -28.89 10.91 33.58
N GLY A 70 -27.79 11.49 33.09
CA GLY A 70 -27.13 11.09 31.85
C GLY A 70 -27.91 11.47 30.60
N GLU A 71 -28.90 12.36 30.70
CA GLU A 71 -29.74 12.76 29.58
C GLU A 71 -29.14 13.96 28.83
N TYR A 72 -29.20 13.92 27.50
CA TYR A 72 -28.88 15.05 26.63
C TYR A 72 -30.14 15.55 25.94
N PHE A 73 -30.14 16.84 25.58
CA PHE A 73 -31.26 17.47 24.92
C PHE A 73 -30.78 18.57 23.98
N CYS A 74 -31.37 18.62 22.79
CA CYS A 74 -31.15 19.67 21.82
C CYS A 74 -32.47 20.04 21.12
N THR A 75 -32.66 21.33 20.87
CA THR A 75 -33.83 21.91 20.19
C THR A 75 -33.39 22.84 19.06
N GLY A 76 -34.32 23.30 18.23
CA GLY A 76 -34.04 24.19 17.10
C GLY A 76 -33.54 23.45 15.85
N LEU A 77 -33.72 22.13 15.78
CA LEU A 77 -33.28 21.30 14.66
C LEU A 77 -34.38 21.24 13.59
N THR A 78 -34.03 21.32 12.31
CA THR A 78 -34.99 21.05 11.22
C THR A 78 -35.02 19.58 10.87
N GLN A 79 -36.07 19.13 10.19
CA GLN A 79 -36.09 17.81 9.57
C GLN A 79 -34.87 17.60 8.66
N GLY A 80 -34.25 16.43 8.73
CA GLY A 80 -33.05 16.11 7.95
C GLY A 80 -32.14 15.07 8.64
N ARG A 81 -30.96 14.83 8.07
CA ARG A 81 -29.94 13.92 8.63
C ARG A 81 -28.96 14.64 9.54
N TYR A 82 -28.62 13.99 10.65
CA TYR A 82 -27.73 14.51 11.68
C TYR A 82 -26.77 13.44 12.17
N GLU A 83 -25.59 13.86 12.64
CA GLU A 83 -24.66 13.05 13.41
C GLU A 83 -24.71 13.51 14.87
N ILE A 84 -25.00 12.58 15.79
CA ILE A 84 -24.86 12.77 17.23
C ILE A 84 -23.49 12.22 17.63
N SER A 85 -22.60 13.10 18.10
CA SER A 85 -21.30 12.77 18.66
C SER A 85 -21.33 12.94 20.17
N VAL A 86 -20.87 11.96 20.93
CA VAL A 86 -20.75 12.03 22.40
C VAL A 86 -19.33 11.66 22.82
N LYS A 87 -18.76 12.38 23.78
CA LYS A 87 -17.45 12.11 24.40
C LYS A 87 -17.57 12.12 25.92
N TYR A 88 -17.01 11.12 26.58
CA TYR A 88 -17.02 11.01 28.03
C TYR A 88 -15.87 10.14 28.53
N LYS A 89 -15.02 10.65 29.43
CA LYS A 89 -13.94 9.88 30.07
C LYS A 89 -13.07 9.06 29.10
N GLY A 90 -12.76 9.60 27.92
CA GLY A 90 -11.95 8.91 26.89
C GLY A 90 -12.74 8.04 25.92
N PHE A 91 -14.02 7.80 26.18
CA PHE A 91 -14.94 7.09 25.28
C PHE A 91 -15.60 8.05 24.30
N GLY A 92 -15.88 7.57 23.09
CA GLY A 92 -16.61 8.32 22.08
C GLY A 92 -17.64 7.46 21.33
N ALA A 93 -18.76 8.06 20.95
CA ALA A 93 -19.74 7.46 20.05
C ALA A 93 -20.16 8.48 18.99
N LYS A 94 -20.42 7.98 17.77
CA LYS A 94 -21.00 8.74 16.67
C LYS A 94 -22.14 7.95 16.08
N VAL A 95 -23.32 8.55 16.01
CA VAL A 95 -24.53 7.91 15.49
C VAL A 95 -25.18 8.83 14.48
N GLU A 96 -25.40 8.33 13.26
CA GLU A 96 -26.21 9.03 12.27
C GLU A 96 -27.70 8.76 12.52
N VAL A 97 -28.50 9.84 12.52
CA VAL A 97 -29.93 9.80 12.80
C VAL A 97 -30.69 10.64 11.78
N THR A 98 -31.97 10.31 11.60
CA THR A 98 -32.89 11.11 10.78
C THR A 98 -33.95 11.73 11.68
N ILE A 99 -33.95 13.06 11.78
CA ILE A 99 -34.95 13.83 12.54
C ILE A 99 -36.17 14.04 11.65
N LYS A 100 -37.34 13.60 12.11
CA LYS A 100 -38.63 13.87 11.45
C LYS A 100 -39.31 15.07 12.13
N ALA A 101 -40.01 15.90 11.35
CA ALA A 101 -40.83 16.99 11.89
C ALA A 101 -42.10 16.41 12.55
N GLY A 102 -42.40 16.84 13.78
CA GLY A 102 -43.64 16.50 14.48
C GLY A 102 -44.81 17.39 14.02
N LEU A 103 -45.96 16.78 13.75
CA LEU A 103 -47.23 17.47 13.50
C LEU A 103 -47.93 17.72 14.85
N PHE A 104 -48.10 19.00 15.22
CA PHE A 104 -48.97 19.58 16.27
C PHE A 104 -49.02 18.92 17.67
N GLY A 105 -48.66 19.68 18.72
CA GLY A 105 -49.13 19.43 20.10
C GLY A 105 -48.38 20.20 21.20
N ASP A 106 -49.03 20.33 22.36
CA ASP A 106 -48.79 21.27 23.47
C ASP A 106 -47.33 21.41 24.01
N PRO A 107 -46.91 22.62 24.47
CA PRO A 107 -45.55 22.92 24.97
C PRO A 107 -45.10 22.17 26.25
N GLY A 108 -45.91 21.25 26.77
CA GLY A 108 -45.66 20.54 28.04
C GLY A 108 -45.61 19.01 27.93
N SER A 109 -45.80 18.44 26.73
CA SER A 109 -45.76 16.98 26.56
C SER A 109 -44.38 16.52 26.05
N SER A 110 -43.75 15.61 26.79
CA SER A 110 -42.44 15.00 26.48
C SER A 110 -42.42 14.10 25.22
N GLY A 111 -43.46 14.15 24.39
CA GLY A 111 -43.67 13.27 23.23
C GLY A 111 -43.08 13.74 21.89
N PHE A 112 -42.39 14.89 21.83
CA PHE A 112 -41.96 15.52 20.57
C PHE A 112 -40.45 15.47 20.26
N ALA A 113 -39.63 14.92 21.16
CA ALA A 113 -38.20 14.78 20.91
C ALA A 113 -37.90 13.41 20.28
N ASN A 114 -37.17 13.40 19.16
CA ASN A 114 -36.63 12.18 18.58
C ASN A 114 -35.63 11.61 19.59
N ARG A 115 -35.97 10.48 20.20
CA ARG A 115 -35.19 9.88 21.29
C ARG A 115 -34.18 8.87 20.75
N TYR A 116 -32.90 9.07 21.06
CA TYR A 116 -31.81 8.16 20.72
C TYR A 116 -30.94 7.92 21.95
N ASP A 117 -31.15 6.79 22.62
CA ASP A 117 -30.26 6.39 23.71
C ASP A 117 -28.93 5.88 23.12
N ILE A 118 -27.82 6.36 23.70
CA ILE A 118 -26.46 6.11 23.21
C ILE A 118 -25.73 5.32 24.27
N LYS A 119 -25.41 4.06 23.97
CA LYS A 119 -24.43 3.32 24.74
C LYS A 119 -23.06 3.64 24.18
N LEU A 120 -22.19 4.24 24.99
CA LEU A 120 -20.78 4.38 24.65
C LEU A 120 -20.21 2.96 24.60
N GLY A 121 -19.92 2.49 23.38
CA GLY A 121 -19.16 1.28 23.18
C GLY A 121 -17.71 1.52 23.61
N SER A 122 -16.94 0.44 23.71
CA SER A 122 -15.48 0.42 23.85
C SER A 122 -14.73 1.01 22.64
N GLY A 123 -15.27 2.04 21.99
CA GLY A 123 -14.54 2.97 21.14
C GLY A 123 -13.55 3.73 22.01
N GLY A 124 -12.45 3.05 22.35
CA GLY A 124 -11.43 3.46 23.31
C GLY A 124 -11.14 2.46 24.43
N SER A 125 -11.45 1.15 24.32
CA SER A 125 -10.95 0.19 25.32
C SER A 125 -9.43 0.20 25.35
N GLU A 126 -8.85 -0.01 26.52
CA GLU A 126 -7.42 -0.31 26.66
C GLU A 126 -6.99 -1.43 25.69
N ALA A 127 -7.88 -2.40 25.42
CA ALA A 127 -7.68 -3.40 24.39
C ALA A 127 -7.56 -2.83 22.96
N ALA A 128 -8.40 -1.87 22.55
CA ALA A 128 -8.29 -1.22 21.24
C ALA A 128 -7.02 -0.35 21.14
N ARG A 129 -6.62 0.29 22.25
CA ARG A 129 -5.35 1.00 22.34
C ARG A 129 -4.15 0.04 22.25
N GLN A 130 -4.19 -1.07 22.97
CA GLN A 130 -3.17 -2.12 22.93
C GLN A 130 -3.10 -2.77 21.54
N GLU A 131 -4.23 -2.94 20.87
CA GLU A 131 -4.29 -3.46 19.51
C GLU A 131 -3.67 -2.49 18.50
N GLN A 132 -4.01 -1.20 18.58
CA GLN A 132 -3.39 -0.16 17.76
C GLN A 132 -1.88 -0.02 18.05
N GLU A 133 -1.47 0.00 19.32
CA GLU A 133 -0.06 0.06 19.71
C GLU A 133 0.69 -1.19 19.24
N SER A 134 0.06 -2.38 19.29
CA SER A 134 0.62 -3.62 18.78
C SER A 134 0.76 -3.61 17.25
N PHE A 135 -0.22 -3.03 16.53
CA PHE A 135 -0.15 -2.85 15.08
C PHE A 135 0.98 -1.89 14.68
N GLU A 136 1.06 -0.72 15.32
CA GLU A 136 2.13 0.26 15.06
C GLU A 136 3.52 -0.30 15.43
N LYS A 137 3.61 -1.09 16.51
CA LYS A 137 4.84 -1.78 16.89
C LYS A 137 5.25 -2.79 15.82
N ALA A 138 4.32 -3.60 15.30
CA ALA A 138 4.60 -4.55 14.22
C ALA A 138 5.09 -3.83 12.96
N LYS A 139 4.38 -2.77 12.54
CA LYS A 139 4.77 -1.94 11.40
C LYS A 139 6.16 -1.33 11.57
N GLY A 140 6.43 -0.68 12.70
CA GLY A 140 7.74 -0.08 12.98
C GLY A 140 8.85 -1.14 13.09
N GLY A 141 8.55 -2.32 13.62
CA GLY A 141 9.49 -3.46 13.66
C GLY A 141 9.85 -3.94 12.26
N TYR A 142 8.87 -4.09 11.38
CA TYR A 142 9.12 -4.42 9.97
C TYR A 142 10.05 -3.40 9.29
N GLU A 143 9.76 -2.10 9.42
CA GLU A 143 10.57 -1.04 8.81
C GLU A 143 12.03 -1.06 9.33
N ARG A 144 12.22 -1.27 10.64
CA ARG A 144 13.56 -1.43 11.24
C ARG A 144 14.26 -2.69 10.74
N ALA A 145 13.55 -3.82 10.67
CA ALA A 145 14.13 -5.09 10.23
C ALA A 145 14.66 -5.03 8.78
N VAL A 146 13.97 -4.31 7.89
CA VAL A 146 14.44 -4.07 6.51
C VAL A 146 15.80 -3.35 6.52
N ILE A 147 15.98 -2.37 7.41
CA ILE A 147 17.24 -1.64 7.56
C ILE A 147 18.31 -2.56 8.16
N LEU A 148 17.99 -3.28 9.24
CA LEU A 148 18.90 -4.21 9.91
C LEU A 148 19.40 -5.32 8.97
N ASN A 149 18.53 -5.87 8.13
CA ASN A 149 18.90 -6.83 7.09
C ASN A 149 19.93 -6.25 6.11
N LYS A 150 19.78 -4.99 5.69
CA LYS A 150 20.76 -4.31 4.82
C LYS A 150 22.09 -4.05 5.51
N GLU A 151 22.07 -3.82 6.83
CA GLU A 151 23.26 -3.66 7.67
C GLU A 151 23.94 -4.99 8.02
N GLY A 152 23.33 -6.13 7.70
CA GLY A 152 23.82 -7.46 8.04
C GLY A 152 23.55 -7.89 9.48
N LYS A 153 22.69 -7.18 10.22
CA LYS A 153 22.30 -7.47 11.60
C LYS A 153 21.07 -8.38 11.63
N TYR A 154 21.27 -9.62 11.19
CA TYR A 154 20.15 -10.52 10.87
C TYR A 154 19.39 -11.04 12.10
N GLU A 155 20.07 -11.31 13.22
CA GLU A 155 19.40 -11.72 14.47
C GLU A 155 18.51 -10.61 15.02
N GLU A 156 18.98 -9.36 14.99
CA GLU A 156 18.20 -8.19 15.38
C GLU A 156 16.99 -8.00 14.45
N ALA A 157 17.19 -8.19 13.14
CA ALA A 157 16.10 -8.13 12.17
C ALA A 157 15.01 -9.18 12.45
N LEU A 158 15.39 -10.44 12.76
CA LEU A 158 14.42 -11.48 13.15
C LEU A 158 13.65 -11.11 14.41
N ALA A 159 14.32 -10.55 15.42
CA ALA A 159 13.66 -10.12 16.65
C ALA A 159 12.64 -9.00 16.39
N GLU A 160 12.95 -8.05 15.51
CA GLU A 160 12.05 -6.96 15.11
C GLU A 160 10.88 -7.42 14.24
N LEU A 161 11.04 -8.53 13.49
CA LEU A 161 9.97 -9.13 12.67
C LEU A 161 9.01 -9.99 13.49
N GLN A 162 9.43 -10.50 14.66
CA GLN A 162 8.64 -11.40 15.49
C GLN A 162 7.21 -10.88 15.79
N PRO A 163 6.99 -9.61 16.20
CA PRO A 163 5.63 -9.11 16.43
C PRO A 163 4.75 -9.09 15.17
N SER A 164 5.37 -9.00 13.99
CA SER A 164 4.65 -9.01 12.70
C SER A 164 4.25 -10.42 12.27
N LEU A 165 5.03 -11.44 12.65
CA LEU A 165 4.71 -12.85 12.40
C LEU A 165 3.56 -13.37 13.26
N GLU A 166 3.40 -12.82 14.46
CA GLU A 166 2.34 -13.20 15.41
C GLU A 166 0.95 -12.67 15.03
N LYS A 167 0.87 -11.77 14.03
CA LYS A 167 -0.40 -11.23 13.54
C LYS A 167 -1.06 -12.20 12.57
N GLU A 168 -2.36 -12.46 12.77
CA GLU A 168 -3.16 -13.20 11.79
C GLU A 168 -3.09 -12.50 10.44
N GLY A 169 -2.80 -13.27 9.38
CA GLY A 169 -2.61 -12.72 8.04
C GLY A 169 -1.25 -12.03 7.84
N ALA A 170 -0.20 -12.45 8.57
CA ALA A 170 1.17 -12.01 8.35
C ALA A 170 1.47 -11.91 6.85
N GLN A 171 1.77 -10.70 6.39
CA GLN A 171 1.87 -10.39 4.97
C GLN A 171 3.09 -11.09 4.35
N TRP A 172 3.00 -11.42 3.06
CA TRP A 172 4.12 -12.02 2.31
C TRP A 172 5.43 -11.22 2.47
N VAL A 173 5.35 -9.88 2.62
CA VAL A 173 6.51 -9.01 2.82
C VAL A 173 7.28 -9.32 4.10
N VAL A 174 6.60 -9.77 5.18
CA VAL A 174 7.24 -10.13 6.45
C VAL A 174 8.02 -11.42 6.27
N HIS A 175 7.39 -12.43 5.67
CA HIS A 175 8.05 -13.71 5.39
C HIS A 175 9.25 -13.57 4.46
N TRP A 176 9.18 -12.66 3.48
CA TRP A 176 10.33 -12.32 2.65
C TRP A 176 11.48 -11.74 3.49
N GLN A 177 11.22 -10.77 4.37
CA GLN A 177 12.29 -10.19 5.21
C GLN A 177 12.87 -11.20 6.21
N VAL A 178 12.06 -12.12 6.73
CA VAL A 178 12.53 -13.25 7.55
C VAL A 178 13.45 -14.16 6.73
N ALA A 179 13.08 -14.45 5.48
CA ALA A 179 13.90 -15.25 4.58
C ALA A 179 15.26 -14.61 4.29
N VAL A 180 15.29 -13.28 4.09
CA VAL A 180 16.53 -12.51 3.92
C VAL A 180 17.42 -12.65 5.17
N ALA A 181 16.85 -12.50 6.36
CA ALA A 181 17.59 -12.62 7.61
C ALA A 181 18.17 -14.04 7.78
N TYR A 182 17.37 -15.09 7.57
CA TYR A 182 17.86 -16.47 7.63
C TYR A 182 18.94 -16.77 6.60
N ALA A 183 18.80 -16.25 5.37
CA ALA A 183 19.82 -16.42 4.34
C ALA A 183 21.16 -15.76 4.75
N GLY A 184 21.10 -14.58 5.35
CA GLY A 184 22.25 -13.88 5.92
C GLY A 184 22.96 -14.66 7.02
N LEU A 185 22.17 -15.35 7.86
CA LEU A 185 22.65 -16.26 8.91
C LEU A 185 23.14 -17.62 8.40
N LYS A 186 23.08 -17.87 7.08
CA LYS A 186 23.37 -19.18 6.48
C LYS A 186 22.47 -20.32 6.99
N ARG A 187 21.25 -19.96 7.41
CA ARG A 187 20.17 -20.88 7.81
C ARG A 187 19.29 -21.14 6.59
N ASP A 188 19.84 -21.94 5.67
CA ASP A 188 19.33 -22.05 4.30
C ASP A 188 17.96 -22.72 4.21
N GLU A 189 17.71 -23.73 5.04
CA GLU A 189 16.43 -24.43 5.08
C GLU A 189 15.31 -23.50 5.55
N GLU A 190 15.55 -22.73 6.61
CA GLU A 190 14.59 -21.76 7.12
C GLU A 190 14.39 -20.57 6.18
N ALA A 191 15.45 -20.15 5.48
CA ALA A 191 15.37 -19.12 4.45
C ALA A 191 14.48 -19.57 3.29
N GLU A 192 14.74 -20.76 2.73
CA GLU A 192 13.95 -21.31 1.62
C GLU A 192 12.49 -21.50 2.02
N ALA A 193 12.23 -22.06 3.21
CA ALA A 193 10.87 -22.23 3.71
C ALA A 193 10.14 -20.87 3.84
N SER A 194 10.84 -19.83 4.30
CA SER A 194 10.26 -18.49 4.46
C SER A 194 9.99 -17.81 3.11
N TYR A 195 10.87 -17.95 2.12
CA TYR A 195 10.62 -17.48 0.75
C TYR A 195 9.42 -18.19 0.14
N LYS A 196 9.35 -19.52 0.25
CA LYS A 196 8.21 -20.30 -0.24
C LYS A 196 6.93 -19.89 0.46
N LYS A 197 6.97 -19.60 1.77
CA LYS A 197 5.79 -19.11 2.49
C LYS A 197 5.33 -17.73 1.98
N ALA A 198 6.26 -16.83 1.68
CA ALA A 198 5.93 -15.55 1.07
C ALA A 198 5.23 -15.74 -0.29
N ILE A 199 5.74 -16.63 -1.14
CA ILE A 199 5.12 -16.98 -2.43
C ILE A 199 3.73 -17.59 -2.23
N GLU A 200 3.57 -18.49 -1.26
CA GLU A 200 2.28 -19.11 -0.96
C GLU A 200 1.21 -18.07 -0.56
N LEU A 201 1.63 -17.00 0.11
CA LEU A 201 0.77 -15.87 0.51
C LEU A 201 0.49 -14.87 -0.61
N ASN A 202 1.38 -14.77 -1.61
CA ASN A 202 1.18 -13.92 -2.78
C ASN A 202 1.83 -14.54 -4.04
N PRO A 203 1.16 -15.50 -4.70
CA PRO A 203 1.74 -16.25 -5.81
C PRO A 203 1.82 -15.45 -7.12
N THR A 204 1.25 -14.25 -7.15
CA THR A 204 1.24 -13.39 -8.35
C THR A 204 2.29 -12.30 -8.31
N GLU A 205 3.05 -12.17 -7.22
CA GLU A 205 4.11 -11.17 -7.08
C GLU A 205 5.42 -11.67 -7.72
N PRO A 206 5.81 -11.15 -8.90
CA PRO A 206 6.98 -11.63 -9.63
C PRO A 206 8.28 -11.48 -8.83
N LYS A 207 8.36 -10.42 -8.01
CA LYS A 207 9.54 -10.13 -7.20
C LYS A 207 9.87 -11.22 -6.20
N LEU A 208 8.88 -11.95 -5.69
CA LEU A 208 9.10 -13.05 -4.76
C LEU A 208 9.83 -14.22 -5.40
N TYR A 209 9.54 -14.49 -6.67
CA TYR A 209 10.25 -15.50 -7.44
C TYR A 209 11.67 -15.04 -7.76
N SER A 210 11.87 -13.77 -8.17
CA SER A 210 13.22 -13.28 -8.47
C SER A 210 14.15 -13.34 -7.25
N VAL A 211 13.68 -12.95 -6.05
CA VAL A 211 14.50 -13.01 -4.83
C VAL A 211 14.79 -14.43 -4.35
N LEU A 212 13.87 -15.38 -4.55
CA LEU A 212 14.15 -16.80 -4.32
C LEU A 212 15.16 -17.34 -5.35
N GLY A 213 15.07 -16.88 -6.59
CA GLY A 213 16.05 -17.16 -7.63
C GLY A 213 17.45 -16.69 -7.25
N GLU A 214 17.58 -15.44 -6.81
CA GLU A 214 18.85 -14.89 -6.29
C GLU A 214 19.39 -15.70 -5.10
N PHE A 215 18.51 -16.14 -4.20
CA PHE A 215 18.89 -17.00 -3.09
C PHE A 215 19.48 -18.33 -3.58
N TYR A 216 18.83 -19.01 -4.53
CA TYR A 216 19.35 -20.25 -5.11
C TYR A 216 20.67 -20.06 -5.84
N MET A 217 20.84 -18.97 -6.58
CA MET A 217 22.11 -18.64 -7.25
C MET A 217 23.26 -18.52 -6.26
N LYS A 218 23.06 -17.81 -5.13
CA LYS A 218 24.08 -17.67 -4.07
C LYS A 218 24.45 -19.01 -3.43
N ARG A 219 23.59 -20.03 -3.57
CA ARG A 219 23.81 -21.42 -3.15
C ARG A 219 24.24 -22.35 -4.30
N LYS A 220 24.55 -21.80 -5.47
CA LYS A 220 24.95 -22.54 -6.68
C LYS A 220 23.90 -23.54 -7.19
N ARG A 221 22.63 -23.32 -6.85
CA ARG A 221 21.48 -24.11 -7.30
C ARG A 221 20.91 -23.50 -8.59
N MET A 222 21.68 -23.62 -9.67
CA MET A 222 21.45 -22.83 -10.89
C MET A 222 20.15 -23.15 -11.62
N GLU A 223 19.77 -24.43 -11.72
CA GLU A 223 18.51 -24.84 -12.37
C GLU A 223 17.28 -24.32 -11.61
N GLU A 224 17.33 -24.38 -10.28
CA GLU A 224 16.23 -23.89 -9.44
C GLU A 224 16.11 -22.38 -9.52
N ALA A 225 17.25 -21.67 -9.52
CA ALA A 225 17.28 -20.24 -9.73
C ALA A 225 16.65 -19.84 -11.07
N ARG A 226 17.09 -20.50 -12.16
CA ARG A 226 16.56 -20.28 -13.51
C ARG A 226 15.05 -20.42 -13.54
N ALA A 227 14.51 -21.50 -12.97
CA ALA A 227 13.07 -21.74 -12.92
C ALA A 227 12.30 -20.61 -12.20
N GLN A 228 12.88 -20.02 -11.14
CA GLN A 228 12.24 -18.89 -10.45
C GLN A 228 12.27 -17.61 -11.30
N PHE A 229 13.40 -17.28 -11.94
CA PHE A 229 13.48 -16.12 -12.82
C PHE A 229 12.56 -16.25 -14.04
N GLU A 230 12.45 -17.45 -14.62
CA GLU A 230 11.47 -17.75 -15.68
C GLU A 230 10.04 -17.50 -15.21
N THR A 231 9.71 -17.92 -13.99
CA THR A 231 8.39 -17.68 -13.40
C THR A 231 8.14 -16.18 -13.18
N ALA A 232 9.13 -15.44 -12.68
CA ALA A 232 9.04 -13.98 -12.51
C ALA A 232 8.78 -13.27 -13.84
N ALA A 233 9.54 -13.61 -14.89
CA ALA A 233 9.37 -13.05 -16.23
C ALA A 233 7.99 -13.37 -16.85
N ASN A 234 7.46 -14.57 -16.59
CA ASN A 234 6.12 -14.94 -17.06
C ASN A 234 4.99 -14.19 -16.32
N LEU A 235 5.19 -13.88 -15.03
CA LEU A 235 4.20 -13.15 -14.22
C LEU A 235 4.16 -11.65 -14.54
N SER A 236 5.30 -11.06 -14.91
CA SER A 236 5.38 -9.65 -15.38
C SER A 236 6.17 -9.57 -16.68
N PRO A 237 5.49 -9.72 -17.84
CA PRO A 237 6.13 -9.61 -19.15
C PRO A 237 6.78 -8.24 -19.42
N GLU A 238 6.26 -7.17 -18.80
CA GLU A 238 6.82 -5.82 -18.90
C GLU A 238 8.18 -5.72 -18.20
N GLU A 239 8.34 -6.36 -17.04
CA GLU A 239 9.59 -6.40 -16.28
C GLU A 239 10.49 -7.58 -16.64
N ALA A 240 10.05 -8.47 -17.55
CA ALA A 240 10.80 -9.65 -17.97
C ALA A 240 12.27 -9.35 -18.36
N PRO A 241 12.60 -8.28 -19.12
CA PRO A 241 13.99 -7.93 -19.40
C PRO A 241 14.83 -7.76 -18.13
N MET A 242 14.28 -7.14 -17.08
CA MET A 242 14.99 -6.94 -15.81
C MET A 242 15.27 -8.29 -15.11
N PHE A 243 14.30 -9.21 -15.07
CA PHE A 243 14.49 -10.51 -14.44
C PHE A 243 15.54 -11.36 -15.16
N TRP A 244 15.52 -11.37 -16.49
CA TRP A 244 16.52 -12.04 -17.31
C TRP A 244 17.91 -11.41 -17.15
N PHE A 245 17.97 -10.08 -17.06
CA PHE A 245 19.22 -9.38 -16.83
C PHE A 245 19.79 -9.66 -15.43
N ASN A 246 18.96 -9.75 -14.40
CA ASN A 246 19.39 -10.12 -13.05
C ASN A 246 19.93 -11.56 -12.98
N LEU A 247 19.31 -12.50 -13.69
CA LEU A 247 19.83 -13.86 -13.83
C LEU A 247 21.21 -13.85 -14.51
N ALA A 248 21.35 -13.14 -15.63
CA ALA A 248 22.63 -12.98 -16.33
C ALA A 248 23.71 -12.36 -15.43
N ALA A 249 23.40 -11.23 -14.78
CA ALA A 249 24.32 -10.54 -13.88
C ALA A 249 24.78 -11.45 -12.73
N THR A 250 23.90 -12.33 -12.25
CA THR A 250 24.27 -13.29 -11.21
C THR A 250 25.21 -14.37 -11.73
N PHE A 251 25.02 -14.90 -12.95
CA PHE A 251 26.00 -15.79 -13.59
C PHE A 251 27.36 -15.12 -13.78
N PHE A 252 27.39 -13.83 -14.10
CA PHE A 252 28.63 -13.04 -14.14
C PHE A 252 29.31 -12.98 -12.76
N ASN A 253 28.56 -12.70 -11.71
CA ASN A 253 29.09 -12.63 -10.34
C ASN A 253 29.58 -13.97 -9.81
N THR A 254 29.06 -15.10 -10.31
CA THR A 254 29.53 -16.45 -9.95
C THR A 254 30.60 -17.00 -10.90
N GLY A 255 30.99 -16.26 -11.94
CA GLY A 255 32.00 -16.65 -12.93
C GLY A 255 31.50 -17.63 -14.00
N GLU A 256 30.21 -17.93 -14.05
CA GLU A 256 29.60 -18.85 -15.01
C GLU A 256 29.20 -18.13 -16.30
N LEU A 257 30.17 -17.48 -16.95
CA LEU A 257 29.93 -16.55 -18.06
C LEU A 257 29.19 -17.19 -19.24
N LYS A 258 29.42 -18.47 -19.53
CA LYS A 258 28.73 -19.20 -20.59
C LYS A 258 27.22 -19.32 -20.31
N SER A 259 26.83 -19.51 -19.05
CA SER A 259 25.43 -19.64 -18.63
C SER A 259 24.67 -18.31 -18.74
N ALA A 260 25.36 -17.17 -18.76
CA ALA A 260 24.75 -15.86 -18.95
C ALA A 260 24.24 -15.60 -20.38
N ILE A 261 24.72 -16.35 -21.39
CA ILE A 261 24.41 -16.10 -22.81
C ILE A 261 22.92 -16.18 -23.10
N GLU A 262 22.24 -17.24 -22.66
CA GLU A 262 20.81 -17.40 -22.96
C GLU A 262 19.93 -16.33 -22.28
N PRO A 263 20.08 -16.05 -20.97
CA PRO A 263 19.38 -14.93 -20.34
C PRO A 263 19.64 -13.59 -21.03
N LEU A 264 20.88 -13.29 -21.45
CA LEU A 264 21.18 -12.04 -22.17
C LEU A 264 20.52 -11.98 -23.55
N ASN A 265 20.45 -13.11 -24.27
CA ASN A 265 19.68 -13.18 -25.50
C ASN A 265 18.20 -12.87 -25.24
N ARG A 266 17.61 -13.40 -24.14
CA ARG A 266 16.23 -13.06 -23.75
C ARG A 266 16.05 -11.57 -23.47
N VAL A 267 17.00 -10.94 -22.79
CA VAL A 267 16.97 -9.47 -22.58
C VAL A 267 16.91 -8.75 -23.92
N ILE A 268 17.78 -9.10 -24.87
CA ILE A 268 17.87 -8.44 -26.18
C ILE A 268 16.66 -8.75 -27.07
N GLU A 269 16.08 -9.95 -26.98
CA GLU A 269 14.84 -10.30 -27.67
C GLU A 269 13.67 -9.42 -27.21
N LEU A 270 13.60 -9.12 -25.91
CA LEU A 270 12.52 -8.34 -25.31
C LEU A 270 12.77 -6.83 -25.34
N ASP A 271 14.03 -6.42 -25.19
CA ASP A 271 14.50 -5.03 -25.25
C ASP A 271 15.80 -4.95 -26.08
N PRO A 272 15.69 -4.78 -27.41
CA PRO A 272 16.84 -4.61 -28.29
C PRO A 272 17.67 -3.34 -28.00
N GLY A 273 17.13 -2.40 -27.23
CA GLY A 273 17.81 -1.16 -26.83
C GLY A 273 18.64 -1.31 -25.56
N HIS A 274 18.63 -2.49 -24.91
CA HIS A 274 19.30 -2.70 -23.63
C HIS A 274 20.84 -2.75 -23.79
N ALA A 275 21.48 -1.58 -23.81
CA ALA A 275 22.91 -1.43 -24.06
C ALA A 275 23.77 -2.38 -23.20
N ASN A 276 23.57 -2.39 -21.88
CA ASN A 276 24.36 -3.24 -20.99
C ASN A 276 24.24 -4.74 -21.32
N ALA A 277 23.11 -5.19 -21.88
CA ALA A 277 22.94 -6.60 -22.24
C ALA A 277 23.80 -6.95 -23.46
N HIS A 278 23.90 -6.04 -24.44
CA HIS A 278 24.87 -6.17 -25.53
C HIS A 278 26.30 -6.22 -25.00
N PHE A 279 26.70 -5.33 -24.09
CA PHE A 279 28.06 -5.37 -23.52
C PHE A 279 28.35 -6.72 -22.85
N PHE A 280 27.49 -7.15 -21.92
CA PHE A 280 27.69 -8.41 -21.19
C PHE A 280 27.61 -9.62 -22.11
N LEU A 281 26.78 -9.61 -23.17
CA LEU A 281 26.73 -10.71 -24.13
C LEU A 281 28.02 -10.77 -24.95
N GLY A 282 28.57 -9.62 -25.38
CA GLY A 282 29.89 -9.55 -26.01
C GLY A 282 30.98 -10.15 -25.12
N VAL A 283 30.99 -9.82 -23.83
CA VAL A 283 31.94 -10.38 -22.86
C VAL A 283 31.76 -11.90 -22.68
N ALA A 284 30.51 -12.36 -22.54
CA ALA A 284 30.21 -13.78 -22.38
C ALA A 284 30.65 -14.59 -23.61
N LEU A 285 30.32 -14.11 -24.81
CA LEU A 285 30.71 -14.73 -26.08
C LEU A 285 32.22 -14.73 -26.29
N TYR A 286 32.90 -13.62 -25.98
CA TYR A 286 34.36 -13.54 -26.02
C TYR A 286 35.02 -14.59 -25.11
N ASN A 287 34.46 -14.84 -23.93
CA ASN A 287 34.97 -15.86 -23.00
C ASN A 287 34.67 -17.30 -23.42
N THR A 288 33.85 -17.51 -24.45
CA THR A 288 33.64 -18.83 -25.07
C THR A 288 34.52 -19.07 -26.28
N ALA A 289 35.44 -18.14 -26.60
CA ALA A 289 36.33 -18.26 -27.74
C ALA A 289 37.15 -19.56 -27.70
N GLU A 290 37.19 -20.24 -28.84
CA GLU A 290 37.94 -21.48 -29.00
C GLU A 290 39.33 -21.17 -29.54
N SER A 291 40.31 -22.01 -29.17
CA SER A 291 41.66 -21.93 -29.71
C SER A 291 41.90 -23.09 -30.67
N LYS A 292 42.33 -22.79 -31.89
CA LYS A 292 42.67 -23.79 -32.90
C LYS A 292 44.10 -23.60 -33.37
N ILE A 293 44.85 -24.70 -33.51
CA ILE A 293 46.20 -24.66 -34.09
C ILE A 293 46.06 -24.81 -35.61
N GLU A 294 46.50 -23.80 -36.36
CA GLU A 294 46.59 -23.83 -37.82
C GLU A 294 48.01 -23.43 -38.25
N GLY A 295 48.70 -24.29 -39.01
CA GLY A 295 50.06 -23.99 -39.48
C GLY A 295 51.11 -23.80 -38.38
N GLY A 296 50.90 -24.38 -37.19
CA GLY A 296 51.80 -24.23 -36.03
C GLY A 296 51.56 -22.96 -35.21
N GLN A 297 50.54 -22.17 -35.52
CA GLN A 297 50.14 -20.97 -34.76
C GLN A 297 48.79 -21.19 -34.07
N VAL A 298 48.66 -20.69 -32.83
CA VAL A 298 47.38 -20.66 -32.11
C VAL A 298 46.55 -19.51 -32.67
N LYS A 299 45.37 -19.84 -33.19
CA LYS A 299 44.37 -18.90 -33.70
C LYS A 299 43.14 -18.94 -32.81
N THR A 300 42.72 -17.76 -32.34
CA THR A 300 41.48 -17.60 -31.57
C THR A 300 40.29 -17.50 -32.51
N ILE A 301 39.26 -18.31 -32.27
CA ILE A 301 37.99 -18.31 -32.99
C ILE A 301 36.93 -17.77 -32.03
N LEU A 302 36.46 -16.55 -32.31
CA LEU A 302 35.42 -15.91 -31.52
C LEU A 302 34.06 -16.48 -31.88
N ALA A 303 33.16 -16.55 -30.88
CA ALA A 303 31.77 -16.88 -31.14
C ALA A 303 31.12 -15.83 -32.07
N PRO A 304 30.24 -16.23 -33.00
CA PRO A 304 29.52 -15.28 -33.87
C PRO A 304 28.78 -14.21 -33.04
N GLY A 305 28.74 -12.96 -33.53
CA GLY A 305 28.08 -11.86 -32.82
C GLY A 305 28.97 -11.14 -31.80
N THR A 306 30.10 -11.72 -31.38
CA THR A 306 30.95 -11.14 -30.31
C THR A 306 31.31 -9.69 -30.58
N ARG A 307 31.74 -9.38 -31.82
CA ARG A 307 32.13 -8.03 -32.21
C ARG A 307 30.91 -7.12 -32.31
N GLU A 308 29.86 -7.60 -32.97
CA GLU A 308 28.64 -6.86 -33.24
C GLU A 308 27.98 -6.36 -31.94
N HIS A 309 28.04 -7.16 -30.87
CA HIS A 309 27.50 -6.76 -29.57
C HIS A 309 28.28 -5.60 -28.92
N PHE A 310 29.61 -5.56 -29.02
CA PHE A 310 30.38 -4.41 -28.53
C PHE A 310 30.15 -3.15 -29.38
N GLU A 311 30.04 -3.30 -30.70
CA GLU A 311 29.71 -2.18 -31.60
C GLU A 311 28.30 -1.63 -31.31
N THR A 312 27.33 -2.51 -31.09
CA THR A 312 25.95 -2.14 -30.74
C THR A 312 25.90 -1.44 -29.38
N TYR A 313 26.64 -1.94 -28.38
CA TYR A 313 26.76 -1.26 -27.09
C TYR A 313 27.27 0.18 -27.24
N LEU A 314 28.35 0.39 -28.00
CA LEU A 314 28.92 1.72 -28.22
C LEU A 314 28.00 2.64 -29.04
N ALA A 315 27.16 2.07 -29.91
CA ALA A 315 26.15 2.83 -30.63
C ALA A 315 25.00 3.30 -29.71
N LEU A 316 24.58 2.44 -28.76
CA LEU A 316 23.51 2.74 -27.82
C LEU A 316 23.97 3.62 -26.64
N ALA A 317 25.19 3.41 -26.15
CA ALA A 317 25.76 4.04 -24.96
C ALA A 317 27.24 4.42 -25.16
N PRO A 318 27.56 5.41 -26.03
CA PRO A 318 28.94 5.78 -26.38
C PRO A 318 29.78 6.29 -25.21
N ASP A 319 29.13 6.88 -24.20
CA ASP A 319 29.72 7.37 -22.96
C ASP A 319 29.28 6.54 -21.72
N GLY A 320 28.76 5.34 -21.96
CA GLY A 320 28.32 4.42 -20.90
C GLY A 320 29.47 3.92 -20.03
N GLN A 321 29.13 3.36 -18.86
CA GLN A 321 30.09 2.86 -17.87
C GLN A 321 31.13 1.88 -18.46
N TYR A 322 30.75 1.09 -19.47
CA TYR A 322 31.60 0.08 -20.10
C TYR A 322 32.16 0.51 -21.47
N ALA A 323 32.05 1.79 -21.85
CA ALA A 323 32.46 2.27 -23.17
C ALA A 323 33.96 2.09 -23.44
N ASN A 324 34.78 2.33 -22.42
CA ASN A 324 36.23 2.12 -22.54
C ASN A 324 36.57 0.63 -22.66
N ASP A 325 35.90 -0.23 -21.89
CA ASP A 325 36.10 -1.67 -21.92
C ASP A 325 35.67 -2.25 -23.27
N ALA A 326 34.51 -1.84 -23.80
CA ALA A 326 34.04 -2.25 -25.12
C ALA A 326 35.04 -1.86 -26.23
N LYS A 327 35.61 -0.65 -26.17
CA LYS A 327 36.66 -0.21 -27.12
C LYS A 327 37.92 -1.07 -26.99
N GLN A 328 38.33 -1.44 -25.78
CA GLN A 328 39.47 -2.33 -25.56
C GLN A 328 39.22 -3.74 -26.12
N TYR A 329 38.04 -4.32 -25.89
CA TYR A 329 37.67 -5.62 -26.49
C TYR A 329 37.74 -5.56 -28.01
N LEU A 330 37.22 -4.51 -28.65
CA LEU A 330 37.29 -4.34 -30.10
C LEU A 330 38.74 -4.24 -30.62
N GLN A 331 39.63 -3.55 -29.91
CA GLN A 331 41.05 -3.49 -30.25
C GLN A 331 41.73 -4.86 -30.17
N ILE A 332 41.42 -5.66 -29.14
CA ILE A 332 41.96 -7.02 -28.97
C ILE A 332 41.44 -7.94 -30.09
N ILE A 333 40.15 -7.86 -30.41
CA ILE A 333 39.53 -8.61 -31.51
C ILE A 333 40.21 -8.26 -32.85
N ASP A 334 40.48 -6.97 -33.09
CA ASP A 334 41.16 -6.51 -34.30
C ASP A 334 42.61 -6.98 -34.39
N ALA A 335 43.30 -7.11 -33.26
CA ALA A 335 44.67 -7.61 -33.22
C ALA A 335 44.76 -9.14 -33.42
N THR A 336 43.70 -9.88 -33.09
CA THR A 336 43.66 -11.35 -33.15
C THR A 336 43.13 -11.91 -34.47
N VAL A 337 42.40 -11.12 -35.26
CA VAL A 337 41.91 -11.50 -36.60
C VAL A 337 42.74 -10.79 -37.68
N PRO A 338 43.59 -11.52 -38.45
CA PRO A 338 44.31 -10.91 -39.57
C PRO A 338 43.35 -10.29 -40.59
N ALA A 339 43.72 -9.14 -41.15
CA ALA A 339 42.87 -8.22 -41.94
C ALA A 339 42.13 -8.78 -43.19
N ALA A 340 42.19 -10.07 -43.49
CA ALA A 340 41.67 -10.68 -44.72
C ALA A 340 40.14 -10.93 -44.76
N VAL A 341 39.40 -10.65 -43.68
CA VAL A 341 37.92 -10.84 -43.64
C VAL A 341 37.16 -9.49 -43.62
N ARG A 342 37.85 -8.35 -43.70
CA ARG A 342 37.22 -7.02 -43.60
C ARG A 342 36.42 -6.56 -44.83
N THR A 343 36.33 -7.34 -45.90
CA THR A 343 35.52 -6.97 -47.07
C THR A 343 34.90 -8.17 -47.77
N ARG A 344 33.68 -8.56 -47.36
CA ARG A 344 32.65 -9.07 -48.28
C ARG A 344 31.25 -8.61 -47.82
N LYS A 345 30.99 -7.31 -47.94
CA LYS A 345 29.70 -6.85 -48.48
C LYS A 345 29.98 -6.46 -49.93
N LYS A 346 29.43 -7.24 -50.87
CA LYS A 346 29.06 -6.75 -52.19
C LYS A 346 27.55 -6.65 -52.20
#